data_AF-Q752T6-F1
#
_entry.id   AF-Q752T6-F1
#
_cell.length_a   1.000
_cell.length_b   1.000
_cell.length_c   1.000
_cell.angle_alpha   90.00
_cell.angle_beta   90.00
_cell.angle_gamma   90.00
#
_symmetry.space_group_name_H-M   'P 1'
#
loop_
_entity.id
_entity.type
_entity.pdbx_description
1 polymer ?
#
loop_
_entity_poly.entity_id
_entity_poly.type
_entity_poly.pdbx_seq_one_letter_code
_entity_poly.pdbx_strand_id
1 'polypeptide(L)'
;MLPTQSEAERQARRRAKFSDAARTAILGDVLADRGLLSRAGSATAALDALRTDAGARARLLDEVRALHSQDPTAELVGHGLRKLREVLVSVRASAGDARARELAQETFELSVQYYVDTENWPYAASCLEYLAGAAAGDRAAQHVSCLALYRALMDRDPAAALDLIRAHCAARPHLFAACIDAIALSGQPVLWYAAAARLPAPVRAFVLRLPAAQRLQEDALLVLGRAYNQLPLEFVERACFCELGCRLQEELARRWAIATGPAGQKTVYFKRRRELGADRAQGGPPERASLPGSAGAVSGPRRGS
;
A
#
# COMPACT_ATOMS: atom_id res chain seq x y z
N MET A 1 -19.36 18.55 21.91
CA MET A 1 -20.78 18.17 22.13
C MET A 1 -21.43 18.05 20.76
N LEU A 2 -21.84 16.84 20.34
CA LEU A 2 -22.56 16.66 19.08
C LEU A 2 -24.04 17.04 19.30
N PRO A 3 -24.69 17.73 18.33
CA PRO A 3 -26.09 18.12 18.47
C PRO A 3 -26.97 16.86 18.52
N THR A 4 -27.68 16.70 19.63
CA THR A 4 -28.73 15.69 19.81
C THR A 4 -29.92 16.07 18.94
N GLN A 5 -30.07 15.41 17.80
CA GLN A 5 -31.22 15.55 16.90
C GLN A 5 -32.54 15.30 17.64
N SER A 6 -33.54 16.14 17.36
CA SER A 6 -34.86 16.05 17.97
C SER A 6 -35.60 14.79 17.52
N GLU A 7 -36.52 14.31 18.35
CA GLU A 7 -37.30 13.09 18.09
C GLU A 7 -38.21 13.25 16.85
N ALA A 8 -38.71 14.46 16.62
CA ALA A 8 -39.50 14.83 15.44
C ALA A 8 -38.70 14.69 14.13
N GLU A 9 -37.44 15.13 14.10
CA GLU A 9 -36.56 14.97 12.93
C GLU A 9 -36.23 13.50 12.66
N ARG A 10 -36.07 12.68 13.70
CA ARG A 10 -35.88 11.23 13.56
C ARG A 10 -37.11 10.55 12.97
N GLN A 11 -38.32 10.93 13.41
CA GLN A 11 -39.57 10.40 12.86
C GLN A 11 -39.81 10.83 11.41
N ALA A 12 -39.55 12.10 11.08
CA ALA A 12 -39.65 12.60 9.70
C ALA A 12 -38.69 11.87 8.75
N ARG A 13 -37.44 11.64 9.17
CA ARG A 13 -36.47 10.84 8.40
C ARG A 13 -36.89 9.39 8.22
N ARG A 14 -37.50 8.77 9.24
CA ARG A 14 -38.06 7.41 9.11
C ARG A 14 -39.20 7.38 8.09
N ARG A 15 -40.16 8.31 8.16
CA ARG A 15 -41.25 8.41 7.18
C ARG A 15 -40.74 8.63 5.75
N ALA A 16 -39.74 9.49 5.57
CA ALA A 16 -39.12 9.73 4.27
C ALA A 16 -38.43 8.47 3.71
N LYS A 17 -37.71 7.71 4.55
CA LYS A 17 -37.06 6.45 4.17
C LYS A 17 -38.02 5.34 3.75
N PHE A 18 -39.26 5.37 4.21
CA PHE A 18 -40.31 4.39 3.87
C PHE A 18 -41.39 4.97 2.95
N SER A 19 -41.16 6.15 2.36
CA SER A 19 -42.11 6.75 1.43
C SER A 19 -42.09 6.03 0.08
N ASP A 20 -43.23 6.02 -0.60
CA ASP A 20 -43.34 5.45 -1.95
C ASP A 20 -42.46 6.18 -2.97
N ALA A 21 -42.20 7.49 -2.75
CA ALA A 21 -41.25 8.26 -3.55
C ALA A 21 -39.80 7.77 -3.39
N ALA A 22 -39.36 7.50 -2.15
CA ALA A 22 -38.06 6.90 -1.89
C ALA A 22 -37.98 5.47 -2.45
N ARG A 23 -39.07 4.70 -2.36
CA ARG A 23 -39.16 3.36 -2.94
C ARG A 23 -39.07 3.38 -4.46
N THR A 24 -39.71 4.35 -5.11
CA THR A 24 -39.69 4.54 -6.58
C THR A 24 -38.32 5.02 -7.06
N ALA A 25 -37.68 5.94 -6.32
CA ALA A 25 -36.32 6.39 -6.60
C ALA A 25 -35.30 5.24 -6.52
N ILE A 26 -35.46 4.34 -5.55
CA ILE A 26 -34.62 3.14 -5.40
C ILE A 26 -34.90 2.11 -6.51
N LEU A 27 -36.15 1.97 -6.97
CA LEU A 27 -36.52 1.01 -8.02
C LEU A 27 -36.05 1.43 -9.42
N GLY A 28 -35.84 2.73 -9.67
CA GLY A 28 -35.37 3.27 -10.94
C GLY A 28 -33.85 3.42 -11.05
N ASP A 29 -33.12 3.35 -9.94
CA ASP A 29 -31.67 3.53 -9.88
C ASP A 29 -31.01 2.25 -9.33
N VAL A 30 -30.29 1.56 -10.22
CA VAL A 30 -29.62 0.28 -9.94
C VAL A 30 -28.51 0.45 -8.89
N LEU A 31 -27.87 1.62 -8.81
CA LEU A 31 -26.86 1.93 -7.81
C LEU A 31 -27.51 2.26 -6.46
N ALA A 32 -28.62 3.00 -6.45
CA ALA A 32 -29.38 3.29 -5.24
C ALA A 32 -30.07 2.04 -4.64
N ASP A 33 -30.36 1.03 -5.46
CA ASP A 33 -30.85 -0.27 -5.00
C ASP A 33 -29.79 -1.01 -4.16
N ARG A 34 -29.96 -1.00 -2.84
CA ARG A 34 -29.10 -1.70 -1.88
C ARG A 34 -29.23 -3.23 -1.94
N GLY A 35 -30.18 -3.77 -2.72
CA GLY A 35 -30.35 -5.20 -2.94
C GLY A 35 -29.11 -5.84 -3.57
N LEU A 36 -28.59 -6.86 -2.88
CA LEU A 36 -27.56 -7.77 -3.41
C LEU A 36 -28.22 -9.10 -3.79
N LEU A 37 -27.63 -9.81 -4.76
CA LEU A 37 -28.16 -11.10 -5.22
C LEU A 37 -28.22 -12.12 -4.07
N SER A 38 -27.22 -12.08 -3.19
CA SER A 38 -27.14 -12.93 -2.00
C SER A 38 -28.23 -12.72 -0.95
N ARG A 39 -29.00 -11.63 -1.03
CA ARG A 39 -29.99 -11.22 -0.01
C ARG A 39 -31.40 -11.00 -0.57
N ALA A 40 -31.56 -10.94 -1.89
CA ALA A 40 -32.85 -10.74 -2.52
C ALA A 40 -33.63 -12.06 -2.59
N GLY A 41 -34.66 -12.22 -1.75
CA GLY A 41 -35.58 -13.37 -1.78
C GLY A 41 -36.45 -13.42 -3.05
N SER A 42 -36.63 -12.29 -3.74
CA SER A 42 -37.11 -12.21 -5.13
C SER A 42 -36.29 -11.19 -5.90
N ALA A 43 -35.91 -11.49 -7.13
CA ALA A 43 -35.14 -10.55 -7.95
C ALA A 43 -35.99 -9.33 -8.32
N THR A 44 -35.42 -8.14 -8.19
CA THR A 44 -36.01 -6.91 -8.76
C THR A 44 -35.82 -6.94 -10.28
N ALA A 45 -36.69 -6.26 -11.04
CA ALA A 45 -36.54 -6.17 -12.50
C ALA A 45 -35.15 -5.66 -12.93
N ALA A 46 -34.55 -4.78 -12.13
CA ALA A 46 -33.17 -4.32 -12.30
C ALA A 46 -32.12 -5.44 -12.10
N LEU A 47 -32.24 -6.24 -11.03
CA LEU A 47 -31.34 -7.38 -10.79
C LEU A 47 -31.51 -8.47 -11.84
N ASP A 48 -32.74 -8.73 -12.30
CA ASP A 48 -33.00 -9.67 -13.39
C ASP A 48 -32.40 -9.16 -14.71
N ALA A 49 -32.54 -7.87 -15.01
CA ALA A 49 -31.87 -7.27 -16.17
C ALA A 49 -30.35 -7.45 -16.10
N LEU A 50 -29.72 -7.25 -14.94
CA LEU A 50 -28.29 -7.51 -14.78
C LEU A 50 -27.91 -8.98 -14.98
N ARG A 51 -28.78 -9.93 -14.61
CA ARG A 51 -28.55 -11.37 -14.83
C ARG A 51 -28.67 -11.74 -16.31
N THR A 52 -29.66 -11.22 -17.02
CA THR A 52 -29.99 -11.68 -18.37
C THR A 52 -29.44 -10.79 -19.49
N ASP A 53 -29.18 -9.50 -19.26
CA ASP A 53 -28.74 -8.54 -20.27
C ASP A 53 -27.26 -8.12 -20.07
N ALA A 54 -26.41 -8.45 -21.06
CA ALA A 54 -25.01 -8.01 -21.10
C ALA A 54 -24.86 -6.49 -21.22
N GLY A 55 -25.77 -5.82 -21.92
CA GLY A 55 -25.79 -4.36 -22.05
C GLY A 55 -26.09 -3.67 -20.73
N ALA A 56 -26.98 -4.23 -19.90
CA ALA A 56 -27.26 -3.72 -18.57
C ALA A 56 -26.02 -3.76 -17.66
N ARG A 57 -25.25 -4.84 -17.71
CA ARG A 57 -23.99 -4.96 -16.95
C ARG A 57 -22.94 -3.96 -17.41
N ALA A 58 -22.79 -3.76 -18.72
CA ALA A 58 -21.86 -2.78 -19.28
C ALA A 58 -22.23 -1.35 -18.88
N ARG A 59 -23.51 -0.96 -19.00
CA ARG A 59 -24.00 0.36 -18.57
C ARG A 59 -23.73 0.62 -17.09
N LEU A 60 -24.00 -0.36 -16.22
CA LEU A 60 -23.72 -0.23 -14.79
C LEU A 60 -22.22 -0.06 -14.51
N LEU A 61 -21.34 -0.76 -15.23
CA LEU A 61 -19.90 -0.57 -15.08
C LEU A 61 -19.47 0.85 -15.50
N ASP A 62 -20.03 1.37 -16.59
CA ASP A 62 -19.73 2.73 -17.05
C ASP A 62 -20.23 3.80 -16.07
N GLU A 63 -21.41 3.61 -15.47
CA GLU A 63 -21.92 4.48 -14.39
C GLU A 63 -21.00 4.45 -13.16
N VAL A 64 -20.54 3.26 -12.76
CA VAL A 64 -19.59 3.10 -11.65
C VAL A 64 -18.25 3.77 -11.95
N ARG A 65 -17.75 3.67 -13.19
CA ARG A 65 -16.52 4.36 -13.63
C ARG A 65 -16.68 5.88 -13.58
N ALA A 66 -17.80 6.39 -14.10
CA ALA A 66 -18.09 7.81 -14.06
C ALA A 66 -18.11 8.32 -12.62
N LEU A 67 -18.74 7.57 -11.71
CA LEU A 67 -18.76 7.92 -10.29
C LEU A 67 -17.37 7.84 -9.63
N HIS A 68 -16.59 6.78 -9.90
CA HIS A 68 -15.23 6.63 -9.37
C HIS A 68 -14.30 7.75 -9.84
N SER A 69 -14.47 8.25 -11.06
CA SER A 69 -13.72 9.41 -11.56
C SER A 69 -14.03 10.73 -10.84
N GLN A 70 -15.24 10.86 -10.28
CA GLN A 70 -15.70 12.06 -9.57
C GLN A 70 -15.36 11.98 -8.07
N ASP A 71 -15.63 10.82 -7.46
CA ASP A 71 -15.30 10.50 -6.07
C ASP A 71 -14.79 9.05 -5.99
N PRO A 72 -13.45 8.86 -6.00
CA PRO A 72 -12.82 7.54 -5.95
C PRO A 72 -13.17 6.72 -4.71
N THR A 73 -13.65 7.37 -3.65
CA THR A 73 -13.90 6.76 -2.34
C THR A 73 -15.38 6.58 -2.00
N ALA A 74 -16.28 7.03 -2.89
CA ALA A 74 -17.72 6.94 -2.67
C ALA A 74 -18.16 5.50 -2.35
N GLU A 75 -18.96 5.33 -1.28
CA GLU A 75 -19.50 4.01 -0.89
C GLU A 75 -20.31 3.36 -2.02
N LEU A 76 -20.96 4.19 -2.83
CA LEU A 76 -21.80 3.76 -3.94
C LEU A 76 -20.98 3.10 -5.06
N VAL A 77 -19.72 3.48 -5.26
CA VAL A 77 -18.78 2.80 -6.16
C VAL A 77 -18.54 1.37 -5.66
N GLY A 78 -18.18 1.23 -4.38
CA GLY A 78 -17.95 -0.08 -3.76
C GLY A 78 -19.18 -0.99 -3.83
N HIS A 79 -20.38 -0.43 -3.64
CA HIS A 79 -21.63 -1.15 -3.77
C HIS A 79 -21.92 -1.62 -5.21
N GLY A 80 -21.79 -0.73 -6.19
CA GLY A 80 -21.98 -1.06 -7.61
C GLY A 80 -21.01 -2.14 -8.09
N LEU A 81 -19.72 -2.02 -7.73
CA LEU A 81 -18.70 -3.01 -8.02
C LEU A 81 -19.02 -4.37 -7.39
N ARG A 82 -19.43 -4.40 -6.12
CA ARG A 82 -19.84 -5.65 -5.46
C ARG A 82 -21.01 -6.30 -6.19
N LYS A 83 -22.03 -5.53 -6.55
CA LYS A 83 -23.21 -6.01 -7.27
C LYS A 83 -22.81 -6.63 -8.61
N LEU A 84 -21.96 -5.94 -9.38
CA LEU A 84 -21.44 -6.47 -10.66
C LEU A 84 -20.66 -7.76 -10.47
N ARG A 85 -19.75 -7.85 -9.48
CA ARG A 85 -19.00 -9.08 -9.20
C ARG A 85 -19.92 -10.25 -8.84
N GLU A 86 -20.92 -10.05 -8.00
CA GLU A 86 -21.90 -11.09 -7.64
C GLU A 86 -22.65 -11.60 -8.88
N VAL A 87 -23.13 -10.67 -9.74
CA VAL A 87 -23.82 -11.01 -10.99
C VAL A 87 -22.89 -11.78 -11.93
N LEU A 88 -21.69 -11.27 -12.19
CA LEU A 88 -20.77 -11.85 -13.17
C LEU A 88 -20.28 -13.25 -12.76
N VAL A 89 -20.06 -13.48 -11.46
CA VAL A 89 -19.75 -14.82 -10.94
C VAL A 89 -20.96 -15.75 -11.04
N SER A 90 -22.18 -15.25 -10.76
CA SER A 90 -23.40 -16.06 -10.79
C SER A 90 -23.83 -16.50 -12.19
N VAL A 91 -23.58 -15.67 -13.21
CA VAL A 91 -24.04 -15.91 -14.58
C VAL A 91 -23.23 -17.00 -15.29
N ARG A 92 -22.16 -17.54 -14.68
CA ARG A 92 -21.25 -18.57 -15.25
C ARG A 92 -21.19 -18.48 -16.77
N ALA A 93 -20.50 -17.45 -17.26
CA ALA A 93 -20.28 -17.29 -18.70
C ALA A 93 -19.85 -18.65 -19.27
N SER A 94 -20.60 -19.18 -20.22
CA SER A 94 -20.16 -20.34 -21.00
C SER A 94 -18.73 -20.06 -21.46
N ALA A 95 -17.83 -21.05 -21.40
CA ALA A 95 -16.38 -20.86 -21.56
C ALA A 95 -15.94 -20.09 -22.83
N GLY A 96 -16.84 -19.91 -23.81
CA GLY A 96 -16.61 -19.13 -25.03
C GLY A 96 -17.02 -17.65 -25.01
N ASP A 97 -17.69 -17.10 -24.00
CA ASP A 97 -18.09 -15.68 -24.01
C ASP A 97 -16.92 -14.77 -23.63
N ALA A 98 -16.16 -14.34 -24.64
CA ALA A 98 -15.02 -13.43 -24.48
C ALA A 98 -15.43 -12.07 -23.88
N ARG A 99 -16.60 -11.55 -24.25
CA ARG A 99 -17.07 -10.24 -23.81
C ARG A 99 -17.47 -10.24 -22.34
N ALA A 100 -18.11 -11.31 -21.88
CA ALA A 100 -18.40 -11.48 -20.45
C ALA A 100 -17.11 -11.61 -19.61
N ARG A 101 -16.08 -12.30 -20.13
CA ARG A 101 -14.77 -12.40 -19.46
C ARG A 101 -14.06 -11.06 -19.37
N GLU A 102 -14.06 -10.29 -20.46
CA GLU A 102 -13.48 -8.94 -20.48
C GLU A 102 -14.19 -8.02 -19.48
N LEU A 103 -15.53 -8.02 -19.47
CA LEU A 103 -16.30 -7.23 -18.51
C LEU A 103 -16.02 -7.63 -17.05
N ALA A 104 -15.86 -8.93 -16.78
CA ALA A 104 -15.46 -9.41 -15.47
C ALA A 104 -14.05 -8.93 -15.10
N GLN A 105 -13.10 -9.06 -16.01
CA GLN A 105 -11.75 -8.57 -15.79
C GLN A 105 -11.74 -7.08 -15.44
N GLU A 106 -12.41 -6.24 -16.24
CA GLU A 106 -12.51 -4.80 -16.01
C GLU A 106 -13.19 -4.46 -14.67
N THR A 107 -14.25 -5.18 -14.32
CA THR A 107 -14.96 -5.00 -13.06
C THR A 107 -14.03 -5.29 -11.87
N PHE A 108 -13.27 -6.38 -11.94
CA PHE A 108 -12.35 -6.76 -10.87
C PHE A 108 -11.11 -5.86 -10.81
N GLU A 109 -10.57 -5.42 -11.94
CA GLU A 109 -9.48 -4.43 -11.99
C GLU A 109 -9.90 -3.10 -11.34
N LEU A 110 -11.09 -2.59 -11.67
CA LEU A 110 -11.63 -1.39 -11.03
C LEU A 110 -11.92 -1.61 -9.54
N SER A 111 -12.28 -2.84 -9.16
CA SER A 111 -12.43 -3.22 -7.74
C SER A 111 -11.11 -3.19 -6.98
N VAL A 112 -10.02 -3.69 -7.58
CA VAL A 112 -8.68 -3.57 -6.99
C VAL A 112 -8.35 -2.10 -6.80
N GLN A 113 -8.52 -1.27 -7.82
CA GLN A 113 -8.24 0.16 -7.73
C GLN A 113 -9.04 0.83 -6.60
N TYR A 114 -10.35 0.63 -6.55
CA TYR A 114 -11.22 1.17 -5.49
C TYR A 114 -10.78 0.74 -4.08
N TYR A 115 -10.46 -0.55 -3.90
CA TYR A 115 -10.03 -1.05 -2.59
C TYR A 115 -8.61 -0.61 -2.21
N VAL A 116 -7.74 -0.35 -3.17
CA VAL A 116 -6.43 0.28 -2.93
C VAL A 116 -6.61 1.77 -2.56
N ASP A 117 -7.55 2.48 -3.19
CA ASP A 117 -7.86 3.88 -2.90
C ASP A 117 -8.53 4.08 -1.53
N THR A 118 -9.32 3.11 -1.09
CA THR A 118 -9.96 3.09 0.23
C THR A 118 -9.17 2.32 1.29
N GLU A 119 -7.93 1.94 0.98
CA GLU A 119 -7.01 1.18 1.85
C GLU A 119 -7.59 -0.13 2.41
N ASN A 120 -8.56 -0.72 1.71
CA ASN A 120 -9.19 -1.98 2.07
C ASN A 120 -8.48 -3.18 1.43
N TRP A 121 -7.25 -3.40 1.88
CA TRP A 121 -6.32 -4.35 1.28
C TRP A 121 -6.79 -5.80 1.18
N PRO A 122 -7.47 -6.41 2.18
CA PRO A 122 -7.95 -7.78 2.06
C PRO A 122 -8.93 -7.98 0.90
N TYR A 123 -9.78 -6.98 0.62
CA TYR A 123 -10.70 -7.04 -0.51
C TYR A 123 -9.99 -6.81 -1.84
N ALA A 124 -8.96 -5.96 -1.88
CA ALA A 124 -8.09 -5.83 -3.05
C ALA A 124 -7.40 -7.16 -3.39
N ALA A 125 -6.87 -7.85 -2.37
CA ALA A 125 -6.23 -9.17 -2.52
C ALA A 125 -7.23 -10.22 -3.02
N SER A 126 -8.44 -10.29 -2.47
CA SER A 126 -9.48 -11.20 -2.94
C SER A 126 -9.86 -10.95 -4.41
N CYS A 127 -9.86 -9.69 -4.86
CA CYS A 127 -10.08 -9.37 -6.28
C CYS A 127 -8.89 -9.80 -7.15
N LEU A 128 -7.66 -9.62 -6.67
CA LEU A 128 -6.45 -10.08 -7.36
C LEU A 128 -6.39 -11.61 -7.48
N GLU A 129 -6.89 -12.37 -6.49
CA GLU A 129 -7.00 -13.83 -6.55
C GLU A 129 -7.90 -14.30 -7.70
N TYR A 130 -9.05 -13.64 -7.87
CA TYR A 130 -9.92 -13.91 -9.03
C TYR A 130 -9.20 -13.59 -10.34
N LEU A 131 -8.56 -12.42 -10.43
CA LEU A 131 -7.85 -11.98 -11.65
C LEU A 131 -6.67 -12.89 -12.00
N ALA A 132 -5.94 -13.40 -11.00
CA ALA A 132 -4.84 -14.33 -11.19
C ALA A 132 -5.31 -15.68 -11.77
N GLY A 133 -6.50 -16.15 -11.40
CA GLY A 133 -7.08 -17.39 -11.93
C GLY A 133 -7.81 -17.24 -13.27
N ALA A 134 -8.29 -16.05 -13.61
CA ALA A 134 -9.16 -15.82 -14.76
C ALA A 134 -8.46 -15.23 -15.99
N ALA A 135 -7.36 -14.49 -15.81
CA ALA A 135 -6.73 -13.73 -16.87
C ALA A 135 -5.71 -14.56 -17.66
N ALA A 136 -5.54 -14.22 -18.95
CA ALA A 136 -4.46 -14.72 -19.80
C ALA A 136 -3.55 -13.56 -20.24
N GLY A 137 -2.28 -13.89 -20.55
CA GLY A 137 -1.32 -12.92 -21.09
C GLY A 137 -0.74 -11.94 -20.06
N ASP A 138 -0.38 -10.74 -20.52
CA ASP A 138 0.45 -9.80 -19.74
C ASP A 138 -0.23 -9.23 -18.51
N ARG A 139 -1.53 -8.93 -18.62
CA ARG A 139 -2.32 -8.44 -17.49
C ARG A 139 -2.39 -9.48 -16.38
N ALA A 140 -2.52 -10.76 -16.73
CA ALA A 140 -2.51 -11.86 -15.76
C ALA A 140 -1.19 -11.90 -14.97
N ALA A 141 -0.05 -11.81 -15.67
CA ALA A 141 1.26 -11.82 -15.02
C ALA A 141 1.45 -10.64 -14.06
N GLN A 142 0.90 -9.46 -14.40
CA GLN A 142 0.90 -8.30 -13.50
C GLN A 142 0.04 -8.52 -12.27
N HIS A 143 -1.18 -9.05 -12.41
CA HIS A 143 -2.06 -9.36 -11.28
C HIS A 143 -1.45 -10.41 -10.35
N VAL A 144 -0.87 -11.48 -10.91
CA VAL A 144 -0.14 -12.50 -10.16
C VAL A 144 1.03 -11.88 -9.40
N SER A 145 1.78 -10.96 -10.03
CA SER A 145 2.90 -10.26 -9.39
C SER A 145 2.44 -9.40 -8.21
N CYS A 146 1.35 -8.63 -8.39
CA CYS A 146 0.75 -7.83 -7.31
C CYS A 146 0.28 -8.72 -6.15
N LEU A 147 -0.39 -9.83 -6.44
CA LEU A 147 -0.87 -10.79 -5.42
C LEU A 147 0.29 -11.46 -4.68
N ALA A 148 1.35 -11.88 -5.39
CA ALA A 148 2.51 -12.50 -4.77
C ALA A 148 3.23 -11.52 -3.83
N LEU A 149 3.45 -10.27 -4.28
CA LEU A 149 4.05 -9.24 -3.44
C LEU A 149 3.15 -8.88 -2.24
N TYR A 150 1.83 -8.86 -2.41
CA TYR A 150 0.89 -8.69 -1.31
C TYR A 150 1.06 -9.80 -0.26
N ARG A 151 1.02 -11.08 -0.67
CA ARG A 151 1.17 -12.22 0.25
C ARG A 151 2.50 -12.19 1.00
N ALA A 152 3.59 -11.90 0.29
CA ALA A 152 4.91 -11.82 0.91
C ALA A 152 5.02 -10.66 1.93
N LEU A 153 4.50 -9.47 1.61
CA LEU A 153 4.76 -8.25 2.38
C LEU A 153 3.68 -7.91 3.42
N MET A 154 2.42 -8.24 3.13
CA MET A 154 1.26 -7.94 3.98
C MET A 154 0.86 -9.16 4.80
N ASP A 155 0.67 -10.33 4.17
CA ASP A 155 0.31 -11.57 4.88
C ASP A 155 1.51 -12.22 5.56
N ARG A 156 2.73 -11.78 5.22
CA ARG A 156 4.01 -12.33 5.70
C ARG A 156 4.19 -13.81 5.35
N ASP A 157 3.67 -14.20 4.18
CA ASP A 157 3.78 -15.56 3.65
C ASP A 157 4.61 -15.56 2.35
N PRO A 158 5.95 -15.49 2.46
CA PRO A 158 6.82 -15.55 1.28
C PRO A 158 6.78 -16.92 0.60
N ALA A 159 6.44 -18.00 1.32
CA ALA A 159 6.36 -19.34 0.73
C ALA A 159 5.20 -19.42 -0.27
N ALA A 160 3.99 -19.03 0.15
CA ALA A 160 2.83 -19.00 -0.75
C ALA A 160 3.02 -18.02 -1.92
N ALA A 161 3.72 -16.90 -1.70
CA ALA A 161 4.07 -15.97 -2.77
C ALA A 161 5.00 -16.61 -3.82
N LEU A 162 6.03 -17.33 -3.38
CA LEU A 162 6.97 -18.01 -4.28
C LEU A 162 6.32 -19.18 -5.03
N ASP A 163 5.43 -19.94 -4.38
CA ASP A 163 4.67 -21.00 -5.04
C ASP A 163 3.76 -20.44 -6.13
N LEU A 164 3.09 -19.31 -5.86
CA LEU A 164 2.28 -18.60 -6.84
C LEU A 164 3.12 -18.12 -8.04
N ILE A 165 4.31 -17.57 -7.79
CA ILE A 165 5.24 -17.15 -8.84
C ILE A 165 5.70 -18.36 -9.65
N ARG A 166 6.07 -19.47 -9.00
CA ARG A 166 6.55 -20.69 -9.67
C ARG A 166 5.49 -21.26 -10.61
N ALA A 167 4.21 -21.22 -10.23
CA ALA A 167 3.12 -21.68 -11.08
C ALA A 167 2.97 -20.88 -12.39
N HIS A 168 3.48 -19.65 -12.44
CA HIS A 168 3.31 -18.73 -13.58
C HIS A 168 4.64 -18.31 -14.23
N CYS A 169 5.79 -18.75 -13.71
CA CYS A 169 7.10 -18.21 -14.06
C CYS A 169 7.45 -18.34 -15.55
N ALA A 170 6.99 -19.42 -16.19
CA ALA A 170 7.26 -19.71 -17.59
C ALA A 170 6.71 -18.64 -18.56
N ALA A 171 5.63 -17.93 -18.18
CA ALA A 171 5.01 -16.93 -19.03
C ALA A 171 5.83 -15.63 -19.12
N ARG A 172 6.46 -15.21 -18.02
CA ARG A 172 7.17 -13.91 -17.89
C ARG A 172 8.37 -14.00 -16.94
N PRO A 173 9.46 -14.69 -17.32
CA PRO A 173 10.56 -15.00 -16.42
C PRO A 173 11.23 -13.74 -15.83
N HIS A 174 11.39 -12.68 -16.61
CA HIS A 174 12.02 -11.44 -16.13
C HIS A 174 11.19 -10.69 -15.08
N LEU A 175 9.86 -10.64 -15.25
CA LEU A 175 8.96 -10.04 -14.28
C LEU A 175 8.99 -10.81 -12.97
N PHE A 176 8.90 -12.14 -13.06
CA PHE A 176 8.88 -13.00 -11.89
C PHE A 176 10.22 -13.07 -11.18
N ALA A 177 11.34 -12.98 -11.90
CA ALA A 177 12.67 -12.80 -11.29
C ALA A 177 12.73 -11.50 -10.47
N ALA A 178 12.25 -10.38 -11.00
CA ALA A 178 12.20 -9.12 -10.26
C ALA A 178 11.29 -9.21 -9.01
N CYS A 179 10.17 -9.95 -9.08
CA CYS A 179 9.32 -10.21 -7.92
C CYS A 179 10.03 -11.06 -6.86
N ILE A 180 10.73 -12.12 -7.28
CA ILE A 180 11.52 -12.98 -6.37
C ILE A 180 12.58 -12.15 -5.64
N ASP A 181 13.32 -11.29 -6.36
CA ASP A 181 14.32 -10.41 -5.75
C ASP A 181 13.69 -9.47 -4.71
N ALA A 182 12.55 -8.87 -5.03
CA ALA A 182 11.84 -7.97 -4.11
C ALA A 182 11.33 -8.72 -2.86
N ILE A 183 10.89 -9.97 -3.00
CA ILE A 183 10.48 -10.83 -1.87
C ILE A 183 11.70 -11.20 -1.02
N ALA A 184 12.78 -11.67 -1.64
CA ALA A 184 13.99 -12.12 -0.96
C ALA A 184 14.68 -10.99 -0.18
N LEU A 185 14.61 -9.75 -0.70
CA LEU A 185 15.19 -8.58 -0.06
C LEU A 185 14.22 -7.84 0.87
N SER A 186 13.01 -8.35 1.11
CA SER A 186 12.05 -7.72 2.03
C SER A 186 12.56 -7.58 3.48
N GLY A 187 13.51 -8.41 3.90
CA GLY A 187 14.21 -8.27 5.19
C GLY A 187 15.40 -7.31 5.18
N GLN A 188 15.75 -6.73 4.03
CA GLN A 188 16.89 -5.85 3.83
C GLN A 188 16.41 -4.51 3.26
N PRO A 189 15.84 -3.62 4.10
CA PRO A 189 15.00 -2.51 3.65
C PRO A 189 15.72 -1.52 2.72
N VAL A 190 17.02 -1.27 2.91
CA VAL A 190 17.82 -0.41 2.01
C VAL A 190 18.02 -1.05 0.64
N LEU A 191 18.24 -2.38 0.58
CA LEU A 191 18.44 -3.08 -0.69
C LEU A 191 17.12 -3.38 -1.41
N TRP A 192 16.02 -3.46 -0.67
CA TRP A 192 14.70 -3.72 -1.21
C TRP A 192 14.29 -2.72 -2.29
N TYR A 193 14.62 -1.43 -2.11
CA TYR A 193 14.29 -0.38 -3.08
C TYR A 193 14.96 -0.60 -4.45
N ALA A 194 16.17 -1.14 -4.48
CA ALA A 194 16.84 -1.49 -5.73
C ALA A 194 16.13 -2.63 -6.46
N ALA A 195 15.57 -3.60 -5.74
CA ALA A 195 14.75 -4.65 -6.33
C ALA A 195 13.38 -4.12 -6.78
N ALA A 196 12.73 -3.29 -5.95
CA ALA A 196 11.45 -2.66 -6.29
C ALA A 196 11.56 -1.78 -7.54
N ALA A 197 12.69 -1.10 -7.75
CA ALA A 197 12.94 -0.29 -8.94
C ALA A 197 12.93 -1.10 -10.25
N ARG A 198 13.28 -2.40 -10.20
CA ARG A 198 13.25 -3.30 -11.35
C ARG A 198 11.85 -3.81 -11.72
N LEU A 199 10.86 -3.63 -10.84
CA LEU A 199 9.48 -4.03 -11.12
C LEU A 199 8.87 -3.16 -12.23
N PRO A 200 8.00 -3.71 -13.11
CA PRO A 200 7.25 -2.89 -14.05
C PRO A 200 6.39 -1.84 -13.37
N ALA A 201 6.17 -0.70 -14.04
CA ALA A 201 5.44 0.44 -13.50
C ALA A 201 4.11 0.10 -12.78
N PRO A 202 3.18 -0.71 -13.33
CA PRO A 202 1.92 -1.01 -12.62
C PRO A 202 2.13 -1.81 -11.33
N VAL A 203 3.03 -2.80 -11.35
CA VAL A 203 3.35 -3.63 -10.17
C VAL A 203 4.08 -2.81 -9.12
N ARG A 204 5.01 -1.94 -9.56
CA ARG A 204 5.73 -1.01 -8.69
C ARG A 204 4.79 0.01 -8.05
N ALA A 205 3.86 0.58 -8.81
CA ALA A 205 2.88 1.52 -8.28
C ALA A 205 1.99 0.85 -7.21
N PHE A 206 1.55 -0.39 -7.44
CA PHE A 206 0.79 -1.16 -6.45
C PHE A 206 1.61 -1.42 -5.18
N VAL A 207 2.83 -1.95 -5.30
CA VAL A 207 3.64 -2.34 -4.13
C VAL A 207 4.00 -1.14 -3.25
N LEU A 208 4.27 0.02 -3.85
CA LEU A 208 4.62 1.25 -3.12
C LEU A 208 3.43 1.86 -2.37
N ARG A 209 2.19 1.51 -2.74
CA ARG A 209 0.99 1.91 -2.00
C ARG A 209 0.69 1.01 -0.80
N LEU A 210 1.30 -0.18 -0.72
CA LEU A 210 1.08 -1.07 0.41
C LEU A 210 1.61 -0.45 1.71
N PRO A 211 0.93 -0.65 2.85
CA PRO A 211 1.44 -0.25 4.17
C PRO A 211 2.81 -0.86 4.49
N ALA A 212 3.14 -2.01 3.90
CA ALA A 212 4.45 -2.63 4.03
C ALA A 212 5.59 -1.77 3.45
N ALA A 213 5.36 -1.08 2.34
CA ALA A 213 6.38 -0.20 1.75
C ALA A 213 6.72 0.97 2.67
N GLN A 214 5.73 1.52 3.38
CA GLN A 214 5.96 2.55 4.38
C GLN A 214 6.78 2.02 5.57
N ARG A 215 6.47 0.81 6.07
CA ARG A 215 7.29 0.17 7.13
C ARG A 215 8.74 -0.04 6.69
N LEU A 216 8.94 -0.52 5.46
CA LEU A 216 10.28 -0.70 4.88
C LEU A 216 11.02 0.64 4.75
N GLN A 217 10.32 1.73 4.44
CA GLN A 217 10.90 3.07 4.44
C GLN A 217 11.39 3.47 5.81
N GLU A 218 10.56 3.29 6.84
CA GLU A 218 10.91 3.62 8.21
C GLU A 218 12.10 2.79 8.70
N ASP A 219 12.12 1.49 8.41
CA ASP A 219 13.22 0.59 8.75
C ASP A 219 14.51 0.98 8.02
N ALA A 220 14.45 1.33 6.72
CA ALA A 220 15.59 1.83 5.97
C ALA A 220 16.15 3.11 6.60
N LEU A 221 15.30 4.07 6.94
CA LEU A 221 15.70 5.30 7.61
C LEU A 221 16.35 5.06 8.98
N LEU A 222 15.85 4.09 9.75
CA LEU A 222 16.46 3.68 11.02
C LEU A 222 17.84 3.07 10.82
N VAL A 223 18.01 2.20 9.81
CA VAL A 223 19.32 1.62 9.47
C VAL A 223 20.31 2.71 9.09
N LEU A 224 19.91 3.63 8.20
CA LEU A 224 20.75 4.76 7.78
C LEU A 224 21.13 5.65 8.97
N GLY A 225 20.17 5.98 9.84
CA GLY A 225 20.41 6.84 10.99
C GLY A 225 21.31 6.24 12.07
N ARG A 226 21.36 4.91 12.16
CA ARG A 226 22.31 4.20 13.03
C ARG A 226 23.71 4.17 12.42
N ALA A 227 23.78 3.82 11.13
CA ALA A 227 25.04 3.61 10.42
C ALA A 227 25.81 4.91 10.14
N TYR A 228 25.10 6.01 9.84
CA TYR A 228 25.72 7.26 9.39
C TYR A 228 25.44 8.42 10.35
N ASN A 229 26.36 9.38 10.40
CA ASN A 229 26.16 10.62 11.16
C ASN A 229 25.41 11.66 10.31
N GLN A 230 25.73 11.73 9.02
CA GLN A 230 25.12 12.62 8.03
C GLN A 230 25.22 12.00 6.64
N LEU A 231 24.29 12.31 5.74
CA LEU A 231 24.35 11.95 4.33
C LEU A 231 23.83 13.10 3.45
N PRO A 232 24.38 13.30 2.24
CA PRO A 232 23.74 14.16 1.24
C PRO A 232 22.32 13.68 0.95
N LEU A 233 21.36 14.61 0.90
CA LEU A 233 19.95 14.28 0.66
C LEU A 233 19.77 13.54 -0.67
N GLU A 234 20.42 14.03 -1.74
CA GLU A 234 20.37 13.40 -3.06
C GLU A 234 20.88 11.94 -3.03
N PHE A 235 21.91 11.65 -2.24
CA PHE A 235 22.41 10.28 -2.08
C PHE A 235 21.37 9.38 -1.42
N VAL A 236 20.69 9.87 -0.38
CA VAL A 236 19.61 9.13 0.27
C VAL A 236 18.50 8.84 -0.75
N GLU A 237 18.03 9.84 -1.48
CA GLU A 237 16.93 9.70 -2.43
C GLU A 237 17.26 8.76 -3.59
N ARG A 238 18.42 8.94 -4.22
CA ARG A 238 18.77 8.22 -5.45
C ARG A 238 19.45 6.88 -5.18
N ALA A 239 20.40 6.84 -4.23
CA ALA A 239 21.18 5.62 -3.98
C ALA A 239 20.52 4.69 -2.95
N CYS A 240 19.88 5.22 -1.91
CA CYS A 240 19.24 4.38 -0.88
C CYS A 240 17.79 4.03 -1.22
N PHE A 241 17.03 4.97 -1.80
CA PHE A 241 15.60 4.80 -2.08
C PHE A 241 15.26 4.66 -3.57
N CYS A 242 16.24 4.78 -4.47
CA CYS A 242 16.04 4.67 -5.92
C CYS A 242 14.90 5.55 -6.46
N GLU A 243 14.70 6.74 -5.89
CA GLU A 243 13.61 7.68 -6.21
C GLU A 243 12.19 7.13 -5.90
N LEU A 244 12.08 6.05 -5.12
CA LEU A 244 10.80 5.42 -4.75
C LEU A 244 10.33 5.76 -3.34
N GLY A 245 11.05 6.61 -2.61
CA GLY A 245 10.68 7.02 -1.25
C GLY A 245 9.39 7.84 -1.25
N CYS A 246 8.35 7.36 -0.58
CA CYS A 246 7.06 8.05 -0.48
C CYS A 246 7.18 9.19 0.53
N ARG A 247 7.01 10.45 0.09
CA ARG A 247 7.09 11.65 0.95
C ARG A 247 8.40 11.72 1.75
N LEU A 248 9.48 11.16 1.20
CA LEU A 248 10.75 10.92 1.90
C LEU A 248 11.36 12.21 2.46
N GLN A 249 11.39 13.30 1.69
CA GLN A 249 11.93 14.58 2.15
C GLN A 249 11.16 15.13 3.37
N GLU A 250 9.84 15.01 3.35
CA GLU A 250 8.96 15.48 4.43
C GLU A 250 9.19 14.65 5.69
N GLU A 251 9.33 13.32 5.55
CA GLU A 251 9.66 12.44 6.67
C GLU A 251 11.05 12.71 7.25
N LEU A 252 12.04 12.93 6.39
CA LEU A 252 13.40 13.29 6.78
C LEU A 252 13.43 14.61 7.55
N ALA A 253 12.78 15.65 7.01
CA ALA A 253 12.71 16.98 7.62
C ALA A 253 11.96 16.98 8.96
N ARG A 254 10.98 16.07 9.13
CA ARG A 254 10.24 15.90 10.39
C ARG A 254 11.09 15.27 11.49
N ARG A 255 12.01 14.36 11.14
CA ARG A 255 12.77 13.55 12.12
C ARG A 255 14.20 14.06 12.35
N TRP A 256 14.81 14.70 11.36
CA TRP A 256 16.21 15.11 11.38
C TRP A 256 16.41 16.52 10.84
N ALA A 257 17.51 17.16 11.26
CA ALA A 257 17.90 18.45 10.73
C ALA A 257 18.43 18.30 9.30
N ILE A 258 17.96 19.17 8.39
CA ILE A 258 18.47 19.27 7.03
C ILE A 258 19.13 20.64 6.89
N ALA A 259 20.44 20.67 6.59
CA ALA A 259 21.15 21.91 6.32
C ALA A 259 21.49 22.04 4.84
N THR A 260 21.42 23.27 4.33
CA THR A 260 21.85 23.61 2.98
C THR A 260 23.28 24.16 3.04
N GLY A 261 24.20 23.52 2.34
CA GLY A 261 25.58 23.96 2.23
C GLY A 261 25.75 25.17 1.29
N PRO A 262 26.97 25.75 1.22
CA PRO A 262 27.24 26.95 0.42
C PRO A 262 26.97 26.78 -1.08
N ALA A 263 27.14 25.56 -1.59
CA ALA A 263 26.87 25.20 -2.98
C ALA A 263 25.41 24.78 -3.23
N GLY A 264 24.50 25.01 -2.27
CA GLY A 264 23.08 24.60 -2.37
C GLY A 264 22.81 23.13 -2.06
N GLN A 265 23.84 22.32 -1.80
CA GLN A 265 23.68 20.89 -1.47
C GLN A 265 23.00 20.71 -0.11
N LYS A 266 21.91 19.95 -0.08
CA LYS A 266 21.20 19.60 1.17
C LYS A 266 21.83 18.35 1.81
N THR A 267 22.05 18.40 3.12
CA THR A 267 22.60 17.30 3.91
C THR A 267 21.68 17.00 5.10
N VAL A 268 21.33 15.74 5.29
CA VAL A 268 20.56 15.25 6.43
C VAL A 268 21.52 14.87 7.56
N TYR A 269 21.25 15.33 8.78
CA TYR A 269 22.03 15.01 9.97
C TYR A 269 21.29 14.03 10.88
N PHE A 270 21.72 12.76 10.88
CA PHE A 270 21.06 11.68 11.62
C PHE A 270 21.36 11.68 13.12
N LYS A 271 22.53 12.20 13.53
CA LYS A 271 22.94 12.28 14.93
C LYS A 271 23.11 13.73 15.34
N ARG A 272 22.61 14.10 16.53
CA ARG A 272 22.84 15.44 17.09
C ARG A 272 24.35 15.67 17.20
N ARG A 273 24.82 16.78 16.64
CA ARG A 273 26.17 17.27 16.95
C ARG A 273 26.18 17.52 18.47
N ARG A 274 27.09 16.86 19.19
CA ARG A 274 27.50 17.38 20.49
C ARG A 274 28.07 18.76 20.19
N GLU A 275 27.43 19.80 20.69
CA GLU A 275 27.99 21.15 20.63
C GLU A 275 29.30 21.14 21.42
N LEU A 276 30.42 20.99 20.71
CA LEU A 276 31.75 21.27 21.22
C LEU A 276 31.83 22.78 21.45
N GLY A 277 31.34 23.27 22.59
CA GLY A 277 31.42 24.71 22.88
C GLY A 277 30.74 25.25 24.14
N ALA A 278 29.83 24.54 24.80
CA ALA A 278 29.07 25.14 25.92
C ALA A 278 29.64 24.91 27.34
N ASP A 279 30.64 24.04 27.52
CA ASP A 279 31.19 23.68 28.86
C ASP A 279 32.60 24.26 29.15
N ARG A 280 33.06 25.28 28.42
CA ARG A 280 34.37 25.93 28.67
C ARG A 280 34.30 27.36 29.20
N ALA A 281 33.19 27.75 29.82
CA ALA A 281 33.05 29.05 30.45
C ALA A 281 32.55 28.95 31.90
N GLN A 282 33.17 28.09 32.72
CA GLN A 282 33.21 28.22 34.19
C GLN A 282 34.14 27.17 34.79
N GLY A 283 35.29 27.61 35.30
CA GLY A 283 36.26 26.73 35.97
C GLY A 283 37.62 27.39 35.99
N GLY A 284 37.87 28.17 37.05
CA GLY A 284 39.13 28.89 37.26
C GLY A 284 40.37 27.98 37.32
N PRO A 285 41.57 28.57 37.27
CA PRO A 285 42.81 27.81 37.18
C PRO A 285 43.04 27.00 38.46
N PRO A 286 43.44 25.71 38.36
CA PRO A 286 43.87 24.97 39.52
C PRO A 286 45.26 25.45 39.93
N GLU A 287 45.34 25.78 41.21
CA GLU A 287 46.51 26.11 42.00
C GLU A 287 47.58 25.01 41.90
N ARG A 288 48.85 25.43 41.76
CA ARG A 288 50.01 24.54 41.73
C ARG A 288 50.22 23.90 43.11
N ALA A 289 50.40 22.59 43.15
CA ALA A 289 51.11 21.92 44.24
C ALA A 289 51.91 20.71 43.73
N SER A 290 53.22 20.93 43.65
CA SER A 290 54.36 20.07 43.96
C SER A 290 54.27 18.53 43.86
N LEU A 291 55.19 17.97 43.05
CA LEU A 291 55.74 16.61 43.18
C LEU A 291 56.52 16.44 44.50
N PRO A 292 56.71 15.21 45.01
CA PRO A 292 57.84 14.34 44.61
C PRO A 292 57.37 12.87 44.40
N GLY A 293 57.90 12.11 43.44
CA GLY A 293 59.25 11.54 43.45
C GLY A 293 59.17 10.00 43.50
N SER A 294 59.68 9.34 42.44
CA SER A 294 60.44 8.06 42.36
C SER A 294 60.05 6.88 43.28
N ALA A 295 60.12 5.59 42.96
CA ALA A 295 60.77 4.77 41.95
C ALA A 295 60.26 3.33 42.19
N GLY A 296 60.48 2.40 41.26
CA GLY A 296 60.44 0.96 41.59
C GLY A 296 59.95 0.07 40.48
N ALA A 297 60.91 -0.55 39.79
CA ALA A 297 60.73 -1.67 38.89
C ALA A 297 60.15 -2.92 39.59
N VAL A 298 59.77 -3.95 38.81
CA VAL A 298 60.28 -5.34 38.88
C VAL A 298 59.26 -6.36 38.31
N SER A 299 59.70 -7.05 37.25
CA SER A 299 59.43 -8.42 36.75
C SER A 299 58.05 -9.12 36.86
N GLY A 300 57.59 -9.71 35.75
CA GLY A 300 56.57 -10.78 35.72
C GLY A 300 57.09 -12.15 36.20
N PRO A 301 56.71 -13.29 35.61
CA PRO A 301 55.42 -13.77 35.08
C PRO A 301 54.92 -15.01 35.87
N ARG A 302 53.71 -15.55 35.60
CA ARG A 302 53.47 -17.02 35.63
C ARG A 302 52.13 -17.44 35.02
N ARG A 303 52.24 -18.45 34.15
CA ARG A 303 51.17 -19.32 33.65
C ARG A 303 50.63 -20.22 34.78
N GLY A 304 49.40 -20.70 34.60
CA GLY A 304 48.99 -22.02 35.07
C GLY A 304 47.57 -22.10 35.64
N SER A 305 46.60 -22.44 34.81
CA SER A 305 45.68 -23.60 34.91
C SER A 305 44.68 -23.54 33.76
#